data_AF-A0A520AN61-F1
#
_entry.id   AF-A0A520AN61-F1
#
_cell.length_a   1.000
_cell.length_b   1.000
_cell.length_c   1.000
_cell.angle_alpha   90.00
_cell.angle_beta   90.00
_cell.angle_gamma   90.00
#
_symmetry.space_group_name_H-M   'P 1'
#
loop_
_entity.id
_entity.type
_entity.pdbx_description
1 polymer ?
#
loop_
_entity_poly.entity_id
_entity_poly.type
_entity_poly.pdbx_seq_one_letter_code
_entity_poly.pdbx_strand_id
1 'polypeptide(L)'
;MSGIHLAILPLKELGYISDQLRFREPLFIIFGFLFISIIASSYFAHLGQKSKAIIDLLIPASTFEKFLAGFFFTSILSVLAFLLIFTVTDWAFITYIKSYFRTGDLKELAEVKTFFSKNEIGTFAPLYVMPFTVTSVFLLGSAYFNRFHYIKTAICVMLFSGAWTYIVMNVVDVLLSGKTSINLGNNGKETIEWLLFAIIAVCTLVVLSITYVRLKEKEV
;
A
#
# COMPACT_ATOMS: atom_id res chain seq x y z
N MET A 1 38.56 35.05 -24.76
CA MET A 1 37.30 34.43 -25.21
C MET A 1 37.44 32.91 -25.09
N SER A 2 37.36 32.38 -23.86
CA SER A 2 37.33 30.93 -23.59
C SER A 2 36.92 30.77 -22.12
N GLY A 3 35.66 30.41 -21.85
CA GLY A 3 35.15 30.46 -20.48
C GLY A 3 33.74 29.95 -20.28
N ILE A 4 33.30 28.91 -21.00
CA ILE A 4 31.93 28.35 -20.81
C ILE A 4 31.87 26.80 -20.83
N HIS A 5 32.94 26.08 -21.14
CA HIS A 5 32.81 24.64 -21.42
C HIS A 5 32.90 23.66 -20.22
N LEU A 6 33.12 24.12 -18.98
CA LEU A 6 33.47 23.21 -17.86
C LEU A 6 32.41 23.04 -16.76
N ALA A 7 31.24 23.69 -16.85
CA ALA A 7 30.21 23.65 -15.80
C ALA A 7 28.99 22.76 -16.11
N ILE A 8 28.94 22.13 -17.30
CA ILE A 8 27.74 21.40 -17.79
C ILE A 8 27.81 19.90 -17.50
N LEU A 9 29.01 19.36 -17.22
CA LEU A 9 29.25 17.97 -16.84
C LEU A 9 28.65 17.56 -15.47
N PRO A 10 28.72 18.37 -14.39
CA PRO A 10 28.18 17.98 -13.08
C PRO A 10 26.65 17.82 -13.05
N LEU A 11 25.92 18.66 -13.80
CA LEU A 11 24.44 18.64 -13.84
C LEU A 11 23.86 17.37 -14.47
N LYS A 12 24.57 16.76 -15.43
CA LYS A 12 24.11 15.55 -16.14
C LYS A 12 24.26 14.30 -15.26
N GLU A 13 25.34 14.20 -14.51
CA GLU A 13 25.57 13.14 -13.52
C GLU A 13 24.59 13.25 -12.34
N LEU A 14 24.25 14.47 -11.91
CA LEU A 14 23.27 14.73 -10.84
C LEU A 14 21.85 14.28 -11.22
N GLY A 15 21.41 14.62 -12.44
CA GLY A 15 20.15 14.16 -13.01
C GLY A 15 20.11 12.63 -13.13
N TYR A 16 21.24 12.03 -13.51
CA TYR A 16 21.37 10.58 -13.66
C TYR A 16 21.23 9.83 -12.32
N ILE A 17 21.84 10.33 -11.24
CA ILE A 17 21.73 9.69 -9.91
C ILE A 17 20.30 9.83 -9.34
N SER A 18 19.65 10.99 -9.53
CA SER A 18 18.26 11.21 -9.08
C SER A 18 17.25 10.35 -9.84
N ASP A 19 17.47 10.13 -11.14
CA ASP A 19 16.64 9.28 -11.99
C ASP A 19 16.90 7.79 -11.70
N GLN A 20 18.14 7.41 -11.38
CA GLN A 20 18.47 6.06 -10.91
C GLN A 20 17.83 5.72 -9.55
N LEU A 21 17.68 6.68 -8.64
CA LEU A 21 17.06 6.44 -7.32
C LEU A 21 15.53 6.25 -7.36
N ARG A 22 14.90 6.27 -8.54
CA ARG A 22 13.45 6.05 -8.72
C ARG A 22 13.00 4.62 -8.44
N PHE A 23 13.92 3.65 -8.36
CA PHE A 23 13.58 2.28 -7.95
C PHE A 23 13.00 2.19 -6.53
N ARG A 24 13.20 3.22 -5.69
CA ARG A 24 12.67 3.26 -4.31
C ARG A 24 11.15 3.32 -4.25
N GLU A 25 10.50 3.96 -5.24
CA GLU A 25 9.04 4.07 -5.34
C GLU A 25 8.34 2.71 -5.53
N PRO A 26 8.69 1.89 -6.55
CA PRO A 26 8.08 0.56 -6.69
C PRO A 26 8.45 -0.38 -5.55
N LEU A 27 9.66 -0.27 -4.97
CA LEU A 27 10.00 -1.07 -3.78
C LEU A 27 9.11 -0.73 -2.58
N PHE A 28 8.85 0.56 -2.33
CA PHE A 28 7.95 0.98 -1.26
C PHE A 28 6.55 0.38 -1.44
N ILE A 29 6.01 0.42 -2.65
CA ILE A 29 4.67 -0.11 -2.95
C ILE A 29 4.64 -1.65 -2.80
N ILE A 30 5.60 -2.37 -3.39
CA ILE A 30 5.64 -3.84 -3.37
C ILE A 30 5.86 -4.36 -1.95
N PHE A 31 6.88 -3.83 -1.25
CA PHE A 31 7.17 -4.27 0.12
C PHE A 31 6.10 -3.82 1.10
N GLY A 32 5.51 -2.63 0.91
CA GLY A 32 4.39 -2.18 1.74
C GLY A 32 3.19 -3.09 1.60
N PHE A 33 2.80 -3.41 0.36
CA PHE A 33 1.71 -4.35 0.08
C PHE A 33 1.97 -5.73 0.69
N LEU A 34 3.16 -6.29 0.50
CA LEU A 34 3.53 -7.60 1.06
C LEU A 34 3.53 -7.58 2.60
N PHE A 35 4.12 -6.57 3.21
CA PHE A 35 4.21 -6.46 4.66
C PHE A 35 2.82 -6.39 5.31
N ILE A 36 1.95 -5.51 4.80
CA ILE A 36 0.60 -5.32 5.33
C ILE A 36 -0.26 -6.58 5.12
N SER A 37 -0.19 -7.19 3.93
CA SER A 37 -0.97 -8.40 3.63
C SER A 37 -0.55 -9.61 4.48
N ILE A 38 0.75 -9.79 4.74
CA ILE A 38 1.26 -10.87 5.60
C ILE A 38 0.80 -10.66 7.05
N ILE A 39 0.94 -9.45 7.60
CA ILE A 39 0.52 -9.16 8.97
C ILE A 39 -0.99 -9.36 9.10
N ALA A 40 -1.78 -8.82 8.19
CA ALA A 40 -3.22 -8.97 8.18
C ALA A 40 -3.67 -10.43 8.10
N SER A 41 -3.03 -11.23 7.24
CA SER A 41 -3.35 -12.64 7.11
C SER A 41 -2.94 -13.48 8.32
N SER A 42 -1.95 -13.04 9.09
CA SER A 42 -1.47 -13.75 10.28
C SER A 42 -2.32 -13.46 11.52
N TYR A 43 -2.98 -12.30 11.57
CA TYR A 43 -3.77 -11.88 12.73
C TYR A 43 -4.85 -12.91 13.08
N PHE A 44 -5.85 -13.22 12.25
CA PHE A 44 -6.87 -14.23 12.62
C PHE A 44 -6.48 -15.69 12.33
N ALA A 45 -5.23 -15.98 11.96
CA ALA A 45 -4.79 -17.36 11.76
C ALA A 45 -4.88 -18.19 13.07
N HIS A 46 -4.82 -17.54 14.24
CA HIS A 46 -4.96 -18.22 15.53
C HIS A 46 -6.41 -18.66 15.84
N LEU A 47 -7.43 -18.03 15.25
CA LEU A 47 -8.84 -18.44 15.39
C LEU A 47 -9.14 -19.78 14.69
N GLY A 48 -8.30 -20.22 13.75
CA GLY A 48 -8.38 -21.54 13.15
C GLY A 48 -7.88 -22.67 14.08
N GLN A 49 -7.17 -22.34 15.16
CA GLN A 49 -6.64 -23.30 16.13
C GLN A 49 -7.57 -23.38 17.35
N LYS A 50 -8.24 -24.53 17.52
CA LYS A 50 -9.24 -24.75 18.59
C LYS A 50 -8.77 -24.31 19.98
N SER A 51 -7.52 -24.57 20.35
CA SER A 51 -6.97 -24.21 21.67
C SER A 51 -6.78 -22.71 21.89
N LYS A 52 -6.39 -21.97 20.84
CA LYS A 52 -6.18 -20.52 20.93
C LYS A 52 -7.49 -19.74 20.80
N ALA A 53 -8.44 -20.25 20.02
CA ALA A 53 -9.78 -19.68 19.91
C ALA A 53 -10.55 -19.72 21.25
N ILE A 54 -10.37 -20.76 22.06
CA ILE A 54 -11.02 -20.85 23.39
C ILE A 54 -10.55 -19.73 24.33
N ILE A 55 -9.25 -19.42 24.31
CA ILE A 55 -8.69 -18.33 25.13
C ILE A 55 -9.26 -16.98 24.68
N ASP A 56 -9.43 -16.78 23.37
CA ASP A 56 -10.00 -15.56 22.82
C ASP A 56 -11.51 -15.42 23.13
N LEU A 57 -12.25 -16.54 23.13
CA LEU A 57 -13.65 -16.61 23.57
C LEU A 57 -13.84 -16.32 25.07
N LEU A 58 -12.86 -16.66 25.91
CA LEU A 58 -12.89 -16.43 27.36
C LEU A 58 -12.70 -14.96 27.75
N ILE A 59 -12.23 -14.10 26.85
CA ILE A 59 -12.10 -12.67 27.10
C ILE A 59 -13.51 -12.06 27.15
N PRO A 60 -13.89 -11.40 28.27
CA PRO A 60 -15.20 -10.76 28.41
C PRO A 60 -15.22 -9.45 27.62
N ALA A 61 -15.42 -9.54 26.31
CA ALA A 61 -15.60 -8.42 25.41
C ALA A 61 -16.58 -8.80 24.30
N SER A 62 -17.30 -7.82 23.77
CA SER A 62 -18.23 -8.06 22.66
C SER A 62 -17.46 -8.55 21.42
N THR A 63 -18.08 -9.44 20.66
CA THR A 63 -17.53 -9.97 19.40
C THR A 63 -17.16 -8.87 18.42
N PHE A 64 -17.93 -7.78 18.43
CA PHE A 64 -17.67 -6.59 17.63
C PHE A 64 -16.46 -5.79 18.12
N GLU A 65 -16.31 -5.61 19.44
CA GLU A 65 -15.18 -4.87 20.02
C GLU A 65 -13.85 -5.58 19.75
N LYS A 66 -13.83 -6.91 19.91
CA LYS A 66 -12.65 -7.74 19.57
C LYS A 66 -12.27 -7.61 18.10
N PHE A 67 -13.27 -7.70 17.21
CA PHE A 67 -13.06 -7.52 15.77
C PHE A 67 -12.52 -6.14 15.42
N LEU A 68 -13.14 -5.08 15.95
CA LEU A 68 -12.77 -3.70 15.65
C LEU A 68 -11.38 -3.36 16.21
N ALA A 69 -11.07 -3.81 17.43
CA ALA A 69 -9.74 -3.67 18.00
C ALA A 69 -8.71 -4.41 17.14
N GLY A 70 -8.99 -5.64 16.73
CA GLY A 70 -8.11 -6.42 15.87
C GLY A 70 -7.84 -5.77 14.52
N PHE A 71 -8.88 -5.22 13.87
CA PHE A 71 -8.74 -4.46 12.64
C PHE A 71 -7.90 -3.18 12.85
N PHE A 72 -8.19 -2.42 13.91
CA PHE A 72 -7.50 -1.17 14.22
C PHE A 72 -6.00 -1.40 14.48
N PHE A 73 -5.67 -2.38 15.34
CA PHE A 73 -4.29 -2.75 15.61
C PHE A 73 -3.60 -3.25 14.35
N THR A 74 -4.22 -4.17 13.62
CA THR A 74 -3.59 -4.75 12.43
C THR A 74 -3.38 -3.71 11.32
N SER A 75 -4.32 -2.79 11.11
CA SER A 75 -4.23 -1.80 10.04
C SER A 75 -3.29 -0.64 10.40
N ILE A 76 -3.49 0.01 11.54
CA ILE A 76 -2.70 1.20 11.90
C ILE A 76 -1.30 0.83 12.34
N LEU A 77 -1.15 -0.23 13.15
CA LEU A 77 0.17 -0.63 13.63
C LEU A 77 1.03 -1.17 12.48
N SER A 78 0.46 -1.90 11.51
CA SER A 78 1.25 -2.39 10.37
C SER A 78 1.71 -1.25 9.46
N VAL A 79 0.87 -0.25 9.21
CA VAL A 79 1.24 0.93 8.42
C VAL A 79 2.33 1.72 9.14
N LEU A 80 2.18 2.00 10.43
CA LEU A 80 3.19 2.72 11.22
C LEU A 80 4.50 1.94 11.30
N ALA A 81 4.45 0.63 11.55
CA ALA A 81 5.63 -0.21 11.61
C ALA A 81 6.35 -0.26 10.25
N PHE A 82 5.62 -0.39 9.15
CA PHE A 82 6.18 -0.38 7.80
C PHE A 82 6.86 0.97 7.50
N LEU A 83 6.19 2.09 7.77
CA LEU A 83 6.75 3.42 7.56
C LEU A 83 8.01 3.64 8.38
N LEU A 84 8.03 3.18 9.63
CA LEU A 84 9.20 3.28 10.51
C LEU A 84 10.37 2.47 9.93
N ILE A 85 10.15 1.18 9.64
CA ILE A 85 11.18 0.30 9.08
C ILE A 85 11.71 0.88 7.77
N PHE A 86 10.83 1.28 6.87
CA PHE A 86 11.21 1.83 5.58
C PHE A 86 12.02 3.12 5.74
N THR A 87 11.60 4.04 6.62
CA THR A 87 12.32 5.29 6.87
C THR A 87 13.71 5.05 7.45
N VAL A 88 13.84 4.10 8.38
CA VAL A 88 15.14 3.72 8.97
C VAL A 88 16.05 3.09 7.91
N THR A 89 15.53 2.17 7.10
CA THR A 89 16.28 1.55 6.00
C THR A 89 16.71 2.60 4.96
N ASP A 90 15.80 3.53 4.61
CA ASP A 90 16.06 4.61 3.66
C ASP A 90 17.17 5.54 4.15
N TRP A 91 17.13 5.90 5.44
CA TRP A 91 18.14 6.74 6.06
C TRP A 91 19.50 6.04 6.15
N ALA A 92 19.51 4.74 6.51
CA ALA A 92 20.72 3.92 6.51
C ALA A 92 21.33 3.83 5.10
N PHE A 93 20.49 3.63 4.08
CA PHE A 93 20.90 3.54 2.68
C PHE A 93 21.53 4.85 2.18
N ILE A 94 20.87 5.99 2.42
CA ILE A 94 21.41 7.31 2.05
C ILE A 94 22.73 7.58 2.78
N THR A 95 22.81 7.23 4.07
CA THR A 95 24.04 7.42 4.86
C THR A 95 25.19 6.57 4.32
N TYR A 96 24.91 5.33 3.91
CA TYR A 96 25.88 4.44 3.28
C TYR A 96 26.37 4.96 1.92
N ILE A 97 25.46 5.45 1.07
CA ILE A 97 25.86 6.09 -0.20
C ILE A 97 26.73 7.32 0.08
N LYS A 98 26.31 8.19 1.00
CA LYS A 98 27.06 9.40 1.35
C LYS A 98 28.45 9.10 1.91
N SER A 99 28.63 8.02 2.67
CA SER A 99 29.95 7.63 3.17
C SER A 99 30.83 7.06 2.07
N TYR A 100 30.27 6.35 1.09
CA TYR A 100 31.01 5.78 -0.03
C TYR A 100 31.53 6.85 -1.02
N PHE A 101 30.71 7.88 -1.29
CA PHE A 101 31.07 8.98 -2.20
C PHE A 101 31.82 10.15 -1.53
N ARG A 102 32.11 10.06 -0.23
CA ARG A 102 32.78 11.11 0.57
C ARG A 102 34.21 11.47 0.12
N THR A 103 34.75 10.75 -0.87
CA THR A 103 36.07 10.99 -1.47
C THR A 103 36.01 11.96 -2.67
N GLY A 104 34.82 12.30 -3.17
CA GLY A 104 34.60 13.26 -4.27
C GLY A 104 33.85 14.52 -3.83
N ASP A 105 34.04 15.60 -4.58
CA ASP A 105 33.71 17.00 -4.26
C ASP A 105 32.34 17.26 -3.60
N LEU A 106 32.36 18.08 -2.54
CA LEU A 106 31.38 18.12 -1.44
C LEU A 106 30.02 18.78 -1.75
N LYS A 107 29.77 19.19 -2.99
CA LYS A 107 28.55 19.96 -3.35
C LYS A 107 27.42 19.12 -3.96
N GLU A 108 27.72 17.96 -4.54
CA GLU A 108 26.73 17.15 -5.27
C GLU A 108 25.95 16.16 -4.39
N LEU A 109 26.49 15.75 -3.24
CA LEU A 109 25.85 14.82 -2.30
C LEU A 109 24.75 15.47 -1.43
N ALA A 110 24.67 16.80 -1.42
CA ALA A 110 23.66 17.55 -0.66
C ALA A 110 22.25 17.41 -1.25
N GLU A 111 22.12 17.02 -2.53
CA GLU A 111 20.83 16.90 -3.21
C GLU A 111 20.17 15.51 -3.11
N VAL A 112 20.85 14.50 -2.57
CA VAL A 112 20.21 13.19 -2.29
C VAL A 112 19.25 13.35 -1.11
N LYS A 113 18.01 13.73 -1.42
CA LYS A 113 16.90 13.87 -0.48
C LYS A 113 16.35 12.51 -0.06
N THR A 114 15.84 12.45 1.17
CA THR A 114 15.06 11.32 1.68
C THR A 114 13.81 11.11 0.85
N PHE A 115 13.31 9.88 0.78
CA PHE A 115 12.16 9.51 -0.05
C PHE A 115 10.95 10.41 0.20
N PHE A 116 10.64 10.65 1.48
CA PHE A 116 9.54 11.51 1.92
C PHE A 116 9.78 13.01 1.72
N SER A 117 11.03 13.46 1.52
CA SER A 117 11.33 14.87 1.23
C SER A 117 11.24 15.19 -0.27
N LYS A 118 11.24 14.18 -1.15
CA LYS A 118 11.10 14.33 -2.60
C LYS A 118 9.63 14.26 -3.04
N ASN A 119 8.82 13.45 -2.37
CA ASN A 119 7.41 13.28 -2.70
C ASN A 119 6.53 14.18 -1.83
N GLU A 120 5.90 15.17 -2.45
CA GLU A 120 4.86 15.97 -1.79
C GLU A 120 3.68 15.08 -1.42
N ILE A 121 3.25 15.20 -0.15
CA ILE A 121 2.23 14.37 0.51
C ILE A 121 0.84 14.57 -0.14
N GLY A 122 0.65 15.59 -0.98
CA GLY A 122 -0.66 15.98 -1.51
C GLY A 122 -1.14 15.24 -2.77
N THR A 123 -0.26 14.60 -3.54
CA THR A 123 -0.59 14.23 -4.94
C THR A 123 -1.32 12.88 -5.09
N PHE A 124 -1.47 12.08 -4.02
CA PHE A 124 -2.04 10.73 -4.12
C PHE A 124 -3.00 10.39 -2.97
N ALA A 125 -4.17 11.02 -2.94
CA ALA A 125 -5.24 10.71 -1.98
C ALA A 125 -5.66 9.20 -1.95
N PRO A 126 -5.78 8.48 -3.09
CA PRO A 126 -6.17 7.07 -3.09
C PRO A 126 -5.13 6.12 -2.47
N LEU A 127 -3.85 6.51 -2.48
CA LEU A 127 -2.76 5.69 -1.96
C LEU A 127 -2.85 5.52 -0.43
N TYR A 128 -3.47 6.49 0.26
CA TYR A 128 -3.68 6.41 1.71
C TYR A 128 -4.71 5.36 2.12
N VAL A 129 -5.68 5.03 1.26
CA VAL A 129 -6.74 4.05 1.57
C VAL A 129 -6.35 2.62 1.22
N MET A 130 -5.49 2.45 0.21
CA MET A 130 -4.95 1.14 -0.20
C MET A 130 -4.56 0.22 0.97
N PRO A 131 -3.77 0.65 1.97
CA PRO A 131 -3.41 -0.22 3.09
C PRO A 131 -4.61 -0.75 3.89
N PHE A 132 -5.67 0.05 4.04
CA PHE A 132 -6.89 -0.36 4.76
C PHE A 132 -7.70 -1.39 3.97
N THR A 133 -7.80 -1.23 2.65
CA THR A 133 -8.47 -2.19 1.78
C THR A 133 -7.73 -3.53 1.75
N VAL A 134 -6.40 -3.50 1.62
CA VAL A 134 -5.55 -4.69 1.67
C VAL A 134 -5.70 -5.39 3.02
N THR A 135 -5.62 -4.64 4.12
CA THR A 135 -5.80 -5.20 5.46
C THR A 135 -7.15 -5.91 5.58
N SER A 136 -8.24 -5.27 5.13
CA SER A 136 -9.59 -5.83 5.24
C SER A 136 -9.77 -7.15 4.48
N VAL A 137 -9.26 -7.22 3.25
CA VAL A 137 -9.38 -8.43 2.41
C VAL A 137 -8.55 -9.58 2.97
N PHE A 138 -7.32 -9.33 3.41
CA PHE A 138 -6.47 -10.37 3.97
C PHE A 138 -6.92 -10.82 5.37
N LEU A 139 -7.54 -9.91 6.12
CA LEU A 139 -8.16 -10.20 7.41
C LEU A 139 -9.43 -11.08 7.22
N LEU A 140 -10.27 -10.80 6.20
CA LEU A 140 -11.35 -11.69 5.78
C LEU A 140 -10.85 -13.10 5.41
N GLY A 141 -9.81 -13.15 4.58
CA GLY A 141 -9.23 -14.40 4.11
C GLY A 141 -8.67 -15.26 5.25
N SER A 142 -8.04 -14.62 6.24
CA SER A 142 -7.55 -15.30 7.45
C SER A 142 -8.69 -15.86 8.31
N ALA A 143 -9.82 -15.16 8.42
CA ALA A 143 -11.00 -15.64 9.12
C ALA A 143 -11.72 -16.78 8.38
N TYR A 144 -11.72 -16.81 7.05
CA TYR A 144 -12.48 -17.79 6.26
C TYR A 144 -11.79 -19.15 6.15
N PHE A 145 -10.50 -19.17 5.81
CA PHE A 145 -9.76 -20.43 5.70
C PHE A 145 -9.31 -20.92 7.10
N ASN A 146 -8.89 -22.17 7.25
CA ASN A 146 -8.27 -22.72 8.48
C ASN A 146 -6.83 -23.21 8.25
N ARG A 147 -6.41 -23.38 6.99
CA ARG A 147 -5.08 -23.83 6.59
C ARG A 147 -4.70 -23.17 5.27
N PHE A 148 -3.45 -22.71 5.18
CA PHE A 148 -2.90 -21.97 4.02
C PHE A 148 -3.72 -20.72 3.66
N HIS A 149 -4.13 -19.96 4.68
CA HIS A 149 -5.00 -18.80 4.55
C HIS A 149 -4.44 -17.74 3.61
N TYR A 150 -3.16 -17.39 3.77
CA TYR A 150 -2.49 -16.38 2.96
C TYR A 150 -2.51 -16.75 1.47
N ILE A 151 -2.07 -17.96 1.12
CA ILE A 151 -1.96 -18.42 -0.27
C ILE A 151 -3.34 -18.46 -0.94
N LYS A 152 -4.35 -19.01 -0.25
CA LYS A 152 -5.72 -19.11 -0.80
C LYS A 152 -6.33 -17.73 -1.03
N THR A 153 -6.13 -16.82 -0.08
CA THR A 153 -6.62 -15.44 -0.20
C THR A 153 -5.93 -14.71 -1.34
N ALA A 154 -4.60 -14.85 -1.46
CA ALA A 154 -3.85 -14.25 -2.55
C ALA A 154 -4.31 -14.74 -3.92
N ILE A 155 -4.57 -16.05 -4.09
CA ILE A 155 -5.10 -16.63 -5.33
C ILE A 155 -6.50 -16.07 -5.63
N CYS A 156 -7.40 -16.03 -4.64
CA CYS A 156 -8.74 -15.46 -4.82
C CYS A 156 -8.69 -13.98 -5.23
N VAL A 157 -7.85 -13.18 -4.58
CA VAL A 157 -7.67 -11.75 -4.89
C VAL A 157 -7.10 -11.58 -6.29
N MET A 158 -6.12 -12.39 -6.69
CA MET A 158 -5.50 -12.34 -8.02
C MET A 158 -6.51 -12.68 -9.13
N LEU A 159 -7.31 -13.73 -8.93
CA LEU A 159 -8.36 -14.10 -9.90
C LEU A 159 -9.46 -13.04 -9.96
N PHE A 160 -9.89 -12.52 -8.81
CA PHE A 160 -10.92 -11.50 -8.74
C PHE A 160 -10.47 -10.18 -9.36
N SER A 161 -9.26 -9.70 -9.05
CA SER A 161 -8.73 -8.45 -9.62
C SER A 161 -8.48 -8.57 -11.12
N GLY A 162 -8.02 -9.73 -11.60
CA GLY A 162 -7.87 -10.01 -13.03
C GLY A 162 -9.21 -10.00 -13.77
N ALA A 163 -10.20 -10.73 -13.25
CA ALA A 163 -11.55 -10.75 -13.83
C ALA A 163 -12.20 -9.35 -13.81
N TRP A 164 -12.05 -8.62 -12.69
CA TRP A 164 -12.57 -7.26 -12.55
C TRP A 164 -11.95 -6.31 -13.57
N THR A 165 -10.62 -6.31 -13.70
CA THR A 165 -9.91 -5.46 -14.66
C THR A 165 -10.35 -5.76 -16.08
N TYR A 166 -10.52 -7.05 -16.43
CA TYR A 166 -11.03 -7.46 -17.73
C TYR A 166 -12.46 -6.93 -17.98
N ILE A 167 -13.37 -7.06 -17.02
CA ILE A 167 -14.74 -6.52 -17.14
C ILE A 167 -14.71 -5.01 -17.31
N VAL A 168 -13.92 -4.30 -16.51
CA VAL A 168 -13.80 -2.84 -16.58
C VAL A 168 -13.29 -2.40 -17.93
N MET A 169 -12.24 -3.04 -18.47
CA MET A 169 -11.72 -2.71 -19.81
C MET A 169 -12.80 -2.90 -20.89
N ASN A 170 -13.51 -4.02 -20.87
CA ASN A 170 -14.60 -4.26 -21.83
C ASN A 170 -15.73 -3.23 -21.70
N VAL A 171 -16.14 -2.89 -20.47
CA VAL A 171 -17.19 -1.90 -20.22
C VAL A 171 -16.74 -0.50 -20.68
N VAL A 172 -15.49 -0.14 -20.42
CA VAL A 172 -14.90 1.13 -20.85
C VAL A 172 -14.86 1.21 -22.37
N ASP A 173 -14.40 0.15 -23.05
CA ASP A 173 -14.35 0.10 -24.50
C ASP A 173 -15.75 0.22 -25.12
N VAL A 174 -16.76 -0.47 -24.55
CA VAL A 174 -18.15 -0.36 -25.01
C VAL A 174 -18.75 1.02 -24.74
N LEU A 175 -18.45 1.65 -23.60
CA LEU A 175 -18.98 2.97 -23.23
C LEU A 175 -18.31 4.14 -23.95
N LEU A 176 -17.03 4.00 -24.30
CA LEU A 176 -16.22 5.00 -24.99
C LEU A 176 -16.20 4.82 -26.51
N SER A 177 -16.61 3.65 -27.04
CA SER A 177 -16.81 3.44 -28.48
C SER A 177 -17.77 4.48 -29.04
N GLY A 178 -17.24 5.48 -29.76
CA GLY A 178 -18.00 6.57 -30.39
C GLY A 178 -18.02 7.90 -29.63
N LYS A 179 -17.31 8.06 -28.50
CA LYS A 179 -17.20 9.35 -27.78
C LYS A 179 -15.78 9.93 -27.90
N THR A 180 -15.68 11.24 -28.13
CA THR A 180 -14.40 11.96 -28.18
C THR A 180 -13.89 12.26 -26.78
N SER A 181 -12.56 12.20 -26.61
CA SER A 181 -11.89 12.54 -25.36
C SER A 181 -12.11 14.02 -25.04
N ILE A 182 -12.90 14.30 -24.00
CA ILE A 182 -13.08 15.65 -23.48
C ILE A 182 -11.91 15.91 -22.53
N ASN A 183 -11.11 16.94 -22.84
CA ASN A 183 -10.00 17.36 -21.98
C ASN A 183 -10.59 17.93 -20.67
N LEU A 184 -10.78 17.07 -19.67
CA LEU A 184 -11.20 17.45 -18.33
C LEU A 184 -10.05 18.28 -17.72
N GLY A 185 -10.30 19.59 -17.54
CA GLY A 185 -9.42 20.46 -16.77
C GLY A 185 -9.20 19.93 -15.34
N ASN A 186 -8.29 20.56 -14.58
CA ASN A 186 -7.80 20.05 -13.29
C ASN A 186 -8.91 19.60 -12.31
N ASN A 187 -10.05 20.32 -12.27
CA ASN A 187 -11.20 20.00 -11.42
C ASN A 187 -11.86 18.65 -11.73
N GLY A 188 -11.77 18.19 -12.98
CA GLY A 188 -12.32 16.89 -13.40
C GLY A 188 -11.50 15.71 -12.91
N LYS A 189 -10.17 15.87 -12.79
CA LYS A 189 -9.27 14.83 -12.24
C LYS A 189 -9.53 14.63 -10.74
N GLU A 190 -9.67 15.72 -9.99
CA GLU A 190 -9.99 15.68 -8.56
C GLU A 190 -11.34 14.98 -8.30
N THR A 191 -12.35 15.23 -9.14
CA THR A 191 -13.68 14.61 -9.02
C THR A 191 -13.63 13.09 -9.25
N ILE A 192 -12.85 12.63 -10.23
CA ILE A 192 -12.68 11.20 -10.53
C ILE A 192 -11.90 10.50 -9.40
N GLU A 193 -10.86 11.14 -8.86
CA GLU A 193 -10.08 10.61 -7.74
C GLU A 193 -10.94 10.43 -6.47
N TRP A 194 -11.79 11.42 -6.16
CA TRP A 194 -12.75 11.32 -5.05
C TRP A 194 -13.80 10.22 -5.27
N LEU A 195 -14.28 10.03 -6.49
CA LEU A 195 -15.22 8.98 -6.82
C LEU A 195 -14.59 7.59 -6.69
N LEU A 196 -13.35 7.41 -7.17
CA LEU A 196 -12.59 6.17 -6.99
C LEU A 196 -12.32 5.88 -5.51
N PHE A 197 -11.94 6.90 -4.74
CA PHE A 197 -11.78 6.81 -3.29
C PHE A 197 -13.07 6.31 -2.62
N ALA A 198 -14.23 6.91 -2.97
CA ALA A 198 -15.52 6.52 -2.41
C ALA A 198 -15.88 5.05 -2.71
N ILE A 199 -15.64 4.59 -3.95
CA ILE A 199 -15.88 3.20 -4.34
C ILE A 199 -15.00 2.24 -3.55
N ILE A 200 -13.71 2.54 -3.41
CA ILE A 200 -12.76 1.70 -2.64
C ILE A 200 -13.16 1.64 -1.16
N ALA A 201 -13.55 2.77 -0.58
CA ALA A 201 -14.00 2.84 0.81
C ALA A 201 -15.27 2.01 1.04
N VAL A 202 -16.27 2.12 0.15
CA VAL A 202 -17.49 1.30 0.21
C VAL A 202 -17.17 -0.19 0.08
N CYS A 203 -16.31 -0.57 -0.87
CA CYS A 203 -15.89 -1.96 -1.04
C CYS A 203 -15.20 -2.51 0.22
N THR A 204 -14.35 -1.69 0.84
CA THR A 204 -13.66 -2.02 2.10
C THR A 204 -14.66 -2.26 3.24
N LEU A 205 -15.69 -1.41 3.36
CA LEU A 205 -16.75 -1.58 4.37
C LEU A 205 -17.58 -2.85 4.16
N VAL A 206 -17.88 -3.21 2.90
CA VAL A 206 -18.58 -4.46 2.57
C VAL A 206 -17.74 -5.67 2.99
N VAL A 207 -16.45 -5.68 2.67
CA VAL A 207 -15.52 -6.76 3.05
C VAL A 207 -15.41 -6.89 4.58
N LEU A 208 -15.32 -5.78 5.30
CA LEU A 208 -15.30 -5.78 6.77
C LEU A 208 -16.60 -6.33 7.36
N SER A 209 -17.74 -5.95 6.79
CA SER A 209 -19.06 -6.44 7.23
C SER A 209 -19.19 -7.96 7.06
N ILE A 210 -18.74 -8.50 5.93
CA ILE A 210 -18.71 -9.95 5.69
C ILE A 210 -17.78 -10.64 6.69
N THR A 211 -16.64 -10.04 6.99
CA THR A 211 -15.68 -10.60 7.95
C THR A 211 -16.28 -10.68 9.35
N TYR A 212 -16.98 -9.62 9.77
CA TYR A 212 -17.66 -9.57 11.06
C TYR A 212 -18.72 -10.68 11.18
N VAL A 213 -19.58 -10.87 10.17
CA VAL A 213 -20.59 -11.94 10.18
C VAL A 213 -19.95 -13.32 10.30
N ARG A 214 -18.84 -13.57 9.60
CA ARG A 214 -18.12 -14.86 9.67
C ARG A 214 -17.43 -15.08 11.00
N LEU A 215 -16.91 -14.03 11.63
CA LEU A 215 -16.35 -14.14 12.98
C LEU A 215 -17.44 -14.55 13.97
N LYS A 216 -18.60 -13.90 13.89
CA LYS A 216 -19.77 -14.18 14.73
C LYS A 216 -20.28 -15.61 14.55
N GLU A 217 -20.30 -16.15 13.33
CA GLU A 217 -20.68 -17.55 13.07
C GLU A 217 -19.71 -18.58 13.68
N LYS A 218 -18.46 -18.21 13.96
CA LYS A 218 -17.46 -19.10 14.58
C LYS A 218 -17.49 -19.09 16.11
N GLU A 219 -18.08 -18.07 16.71
CA GLU A 219 -18.18 -17.94 18.17
C GLU A 219 -19.45 -18.57 18.76
N VAL A 220 -20.48 -18.81 17.93
CA VAL A 220 -21.72 -19.54 18.30
C VAL A 220 -21.54 -21.03 18.11
#